data_AF-X1UAY7-F1
#
_entry.id   AF-X1UAY7-F1
#
_cell.length_a   1.000
_cell.length_b   1.000
_cell.length_c   1.000
_cell.angle_alpha   90.00
_cell.angle_beta   90.00
_cell.angle_gamma   90.00
#
_symmetry.space_group_name_H-M   'P 1'
#
loop_
_entity.id
_entity.type
_entity.pdbx_description
1 polymer ?
#
loop_
_entity_poly.entity_id
_entity_poly.type
_entity_poly.pdbx_seq_one_letter_code
_entity_poly.pdbx_strand_id
1 'polypeptide(L)'
;VDEWGIRWKVIQYDTKYGKGRYTEIIGHPLANDVTVNTYIAPDPNRQELYREAQKLIDNYKIDYFIVGVTVTTIFETAWALRGMENLLMDFIINPGLAEEILNIPYHYHLAAAKKLTEMGVDMIWMGDDVGTQKAMMFSPQIWRKFFKLKMANFISEIKKINPALKVAYFLLIKFFLHLPSLNFVRG
;
A
#
# COMPACT_ATOMS: atom_id res chain seq x y z
N VAL A 1 -8.82 10.57 14.23
CA VAL A 1 -8.73 10.75 12.77
C VAL A 1 -7.25 10.72 12.44
N ASP A 2 -6.82 9.97 11.44
CA ASP A 2 -5.41 9.93 11.02
C ASP A 2 -5.08 11.02 10.00
N GLU A 3 -3.85 11.02 9.48
CA GLU A 3 -3.38 11.98 8.48
C GLU A 3 -4.14 11.92 7.16
N TRP A 4 -4.68 10.75 6.81
CA TRP A 4 -5.50 10.53 5.61
C TRP A 4 -6.95 10.97 5.80
N GLY A 5 -7.33 11.46 6.99
CA GLY A 5 -8.72 11.80 7.30
C GLY A 5 -9.59 10.60 7.67
N ILE A 6 -9.00 9.41 7.83
CA ILE A 6 -9.72 8.18 8.19
C ILE A 6 -10.02 8.21 9.69
N ARG A 7 -11.25 7.83 10.07
CA ARG A 7 -11.67 7.79 11.47
C ARG A 7 -11.57 6.37 11.99
N TRP A 8 -10.83 6.19 13.08
CA TRP A 8 -10.58 4.90 13.71
C TRP A 8 -11.23 4.82 15.09
N LYS A 9 -11.69 3.62 15.46
CA LYS A 9 -12.18 3.28 16.80
C LYS A 9 -11.42 2.08 17.33
N VAL A 10 -10.90 2.19 18.55
CA VAL A 10 -10.32 1.04 19.26
C VAL A 10 -11.46 0.24 19.87
N ILE A 11 -11.55 -1.04 19.52
CA ILE A 11 -12.49 -1.99 20.09
C ILE A 11 -11.73 -2.88 21.08
N GLN A 12 -12.29 -3.03 22.27
CA GLN A 12 -11.80 -3.94 23.29
C GLN A 12 -12.67 -5.20 23.30
N TYR A 13 -12.04 -6.36 23.44
CA TYR A 13 -12.72 -7.64 23.55
C TYR A 13 -12.00 -8.54 24.55
N ASP A 14 -12.73 -9.44 25.19
CA ASP A 14 -12.17 -10.38 26.15
C ASP A 14 -11.64 -11.63 25.46
N THR A 15 -10.47 -12.10 25.90
CA THR A 15 -9.88 -13.37 25.48
C THR A 15 -9.57 -14.22 26.70
N LYS A 16 -9.31 -15.51 26.50
CA LYS A 16 -8.82 -16.41 27.57
C LYS A 16 -7.49 -15.96 28.20
N TYR A 17 -6.77 -15.00 27.60
CA TYR A 17 -5.49 -14.47 28.08
C TYR A 17 -5.58 -13.01 28.56
N GLY A 18 -6.80 -12.47 28.72
CA GLY A 18 -7.04 -11.08 29.12
C GLY A 18 -7.66 -10.24 28.00
N LYS A 19 -7.64 -8.91 28.16
CA LYS A 19 -8.28 -7.97 27.23
C LYS A 19 -7.45 -7.77 25.96
N GLY A 20 -8.02 -8.14 24.82
CA GLY A 20 -7.51 -7.81 23.49
C GLY A 20 -7.99 -6.44 23.01
N ARG A 21 -7.28 -5.88 22.03
CA ARG A 21 -7.64 -4.63 21.35
C ARG A 21 -7.44 -4.79 19.86
N TYR A 22 -8.36 -4.27 19.07
CA TYR A 22 -8.20 -4.08 17.63
C TYR A 22 -8.78 -2.73 17.21
N THR A 23 -8.52 -2.31 15.98
CA THR A 23 -9.00 -1.04 15.43
C THR A 23 -9.98 -1.29 14.29
N GLU A 24 -11.06 -0.53 14.28
CA GLU A 24 -12.04 -0.50 13.19
C GLU A 24 -12.05 0.88 12.54
N ILE A 25 -12.24 0.90 11.23
CA ILE A 25 -12.54 2.14 10.51
C ILE A 25 -14.03 2.45 10.70
N ILE A 26 -14.33 3.65 11.19
CA ILE A 26 -15.69 4.14 11.45
C ILE A 26 -16.02 5.38 10.59
N GLY A 27 -15.14 5.75 9.65
CA GLY A 27 -15.41 6.80 8.70
C GLY A 27 -14.35 6.92 7.62
N HIS A 28 -14.85 7.13 6.41
CA HIS A 28 -14.11 7.13 5.16
C HIS A 28 -14.21 8.53 4.53
N PRO A 29 -13.08 9.25 4.32
CA PRO A 29 -13.11 10.60 3.76
C PRO A 29 -13.68 10.66 2.34
N LEU A 30 -13.59 9.56 1.58
CA LEU A 30 -14.08 9.44 0.21
C LEU A 30 -15.40 8.66 0.09
N ALA A 31 -16.16 8.52 1.19
CA ALA A 31 -17.44 7.81 1.19
C ALA A 31 -18.45 8.34 0.16
N ASN A 32 -18.37 9.63 -0.19
CA ASN A 32 -19.25 10.29 -1.15
C ASN A 32 -18.47 10.72 -2.40
N ASP A 33 -19.01 10.48 -3.59
CA ASP A 33 -18.33 10.79 -4.88
C ASP A 33 -17.86 12.25 -5.00
N VAL A 34 -18.66 13.20 -4.51
CA VAL A 34 -18.35 14.63 -4.55
C VAL A 34 -17.08 15.02 -3.80
N THR A 35 -16.62 14.18 -2.87
CA THR A 35 -15.42 14.44 -2.06
C THR A 35 -14.13 14.02 -2.76
N VAL A 36 -14.20 13.15 -3.78
CA VAL A 36 -13.00 12.63 -4.46
C VAL A 36 -12.24 13.75 -5.16
N ASN A 37 -12.95 14.67 -5.82
CA ASN A 37 -12.34 15.77 -6.57
C ASN A 37 -11.72 16.88 -5.69
N THR A 38 -12.11 16.95 -4.42
CA THR A 38 -11.65 17.99 -3.48
C THR A 38 -10.74 17.44 -2.39
N TYR A 39 -10.54 16.12 -2.36
CA TYR A 39 -9.69 15.47 -1.39
C TYR A 39 -8.21 15.80 -1.63
N ILE A 40 -7.51 16.10 -0.54
CA ILE A 40 -6.07 16.38 -0.55
C ILE A 40 -5.39 15.29 0.26
N ALA A 41 -4.57 14.48 -0.40
CA ALA A 41 -3.76 13.47 0.26
C ALA A 41 -2.67 14.10 1.15
N PRO A 42 -2.19 13.40 2.19
CA PRO A 42 -1.00 13.83 2.92
C PRO A 42 0.18 14.05 1.96
N ASP A 43 1.04 15.03 2.24
CA ASP A 43 2.24 15.24 1.43
C ASP A 43 3.29 14.16 1.75
N PRO A 44 3.68 13.32 0.77
CA PRO A 44 4.71 12.31 0.97
C PRO A 44 6.11 12.91 1.09
N ASN A 45 6.34 14.19 0.77
CA ASN A 45 7.68 14.80 0.79
C ASN A 45 8.05 15.41 2.14
N ARG A 46 7.15 15.31 3.12
CA ARG A 46 7.37 15.76 4.50
C ARG A 46 8.61 15.09 5.10
N GLN A 47 9.57 15.91 5.51
CA GLN A 47 10.88 15.42 5.95
C GLN A 47 10.81 14.55 7.21
N GLU A 48 9.85 14.82 8.10
CA GLU A 48 9.67 14.08 9.34
C GLU A 48 9.33 12.61 9.13
N LEU A 49 8.72 12.24 8.00
CA LEU A 49 8.43 10.86 7.63
C LEU A 49 9.71 10.01 7.50
N TYR A 50 10.82 10.65 7.14
CA TYR A 50 12.07 9.97 6.77
C TYR A 50 13.15 10.05 7.85
N ARG A 51 12.93 10.80 8.94
CA ARG A 51 13.95 11.01 9.98
C ARG A 51 14.44 9.70 10.61
N GLU A 52 13.50 8.81 10.93
CA GLU A 52 13.86 7.53 11.55
C GLU A 52 14.54 6.59 10.53
N ALA A 53 14.11 6.60 9.27
CA ALA A 53 14.78 5.86 8.21
C ALA A 53 16.22 6.35 8.00
N GLN A 54 16.44 7.67 8.00
CA GLN A 54 17.78 8.25 7.88
C GLN A 54 18.68 7.83 9.05
N LYS A 55 18.18 7.91 10.29
CA LYS A 55 18.92 7.45 11.47
C LYS A 55 19.28 5.97 11.38
N LEU A 56 18.37 5.11 10.91
CA LEU A 56 18.65 3.68 10.74
C LEU A 56 19.75 3.46 9.71
N ILE A 57 19.70 4.17 8.58
CA ILE A 57 20.71 4.07 7.53
C ILE A 57 22.07 4.53 8.05
N ASP A 58 22.15 5.70 8.68
CA ASP A 58 23.40 6.30 9.14
C ASP A 58 24.11 5.42 10.19
N ASN A 59 23.35 4.76 11.07
CA ASN A 59 23.90 4.00 12.18
C ASN A 59 24.13 2.52 11.89
N TYR A 60 23.39 1.91 10.95
CA TYR A 60 23.34 0.46 10.84
C TYR A 60 23.55 -0.10 9.42
N LYS A 61 23.58 0.74 8.38
CA LYS A 61 23.62 0.24 6.99
C LYS A 61 24.89 -0.55 6.63
N ILE A 62 26.01 -0.29 7.32
CA ILE A 62 27.26 -1.04 7.09
C ILE A 62 27.14 -2.50 7.53
N ASP A 63 26.44 -2.73 8.65
CA ASP A 63 26.35 -4.05 9.29
C ASP A 63 25.06 -4.79 8.95
N TYR A 64 24.00 -4.08 8.55
CA TYR A 64 22.66 -4.62 8.38
C TYR A 64 22.00 -4.22 7.07
N PHE A 65 21.17 -5.14 6.57
CA PHE A 65 20.32 -4.91 5.41
C PHE A 65 19.11 -4.06 5.79
N ILE A 66 18.93 -2.91 5.15
CA ILE A 66 17.87 -1.97 5.49
C ILE A 66 16.70 -2.11 4.51
N VAL A 67 15.50 -2.38 5.04
CA VAL A 67 14.26 -2.51 4.25
C VAL A 67 13.40 -1.27 4.43
N GLY A 68 13.17 -0.54 3.34
CA GLY A 68 12.14 0.49 3.28
C GLY A 68 10.77 -0.14 3.08
N VAL A 69 9.79 0.22 3.90
CA VAL A 69 8.46 -0.40 3.89
C VAL A 69 7.42 0.61 3.42
N THR A 70 6.69 0.28 2.36
CA THR A 70 5.57 1.06 1.81
C THR A 70 4.37 0.15 1.56
N VAL A 71 4.04 -0.70 2.53
CA VAL A 71 2.86 -1.60 2.51
C VAL A 71 1.56 -0.81 2.58
N THR A 72 0.42 -1.48 2.39
CA THR A 72 -0.88 -0.84 2.15
C THR A 72 -0.85 0.07 0.91
N THR A 73 -0.07 -0.36 -0.09
CA THR A 73 0.49 0.49 -1.15
C THR A 73 -0.56 1.16 -2.03
N ILE A 74 -1.62 0.43 -2.41
CA ILE A 74 -2.66 0.96 -3.30
C ILE A 74 -4.03 0.57 -2.77
N PHE A 75 -4.35 -0.73 -2.80
CA PHE A 75 -5.70 -1.19 -2.51
C PHE A 75 -6.09 -0.92 -1.06
N GLU A 76 -5.21 -1.20 -0.10
CA GLU A 76 -5.56 -1.10 1.31
C GLU A 76 -5.87 0.33 1.73
N THR A 77 -5.00 1.26 1.34
CA THR A 77 -5.25 2.68 1.57
C THR A 77 -6.47 3.17 0.79
N ALA A 78 -6.68 2.73 -0.45
CA ALA A 78 -7.84 3.13 -1.24
C ALA A 78 -9.17 2.69 -0.59
N TRP A 79 -9.26 1.45 -0.11
CA TRP A 79 -10.50 1.00 0.54
C TRP A 79 -10.66 1.62 1.93
N ALA A 80 -9.57 1.94 2.63
CA ALA A 80 -9.64 2.69 3.88
C ALA A 80 -10.16 4.12 3.64
N LEU A 81 -9.85 4.73 2.49
CA LEU A 81 -10.36 6.05 2.10
C LEU A 81 -11.82 6.03 1.65
N ARG A 82 -12.21 5.03 0.84
CA ARG A 82 -13.51 4.96 0.15
C ARG A 82 -14.58 4.13 0.86
N GLY A 83 -14.15 3.17 1.66
CA GLY A 83 -14.95 2.03 2.11
C GLY A 83 -14.81 0.84 1.16
N MET A 84 -14.64 -0.35 1.74
CA MET A 84 -14.44 -1.61 1.00
C MET A 84 -15.56 -1.88 0.00
N GLU A 85 -16.81 -1.86 0.46
CA GLU A 85 -17.98 -2.18 -0.37
C GLU A 85 -18.11 -1.19 -1.54
N ASN A 86 -18.00 0.11 -1.27
CA ASN A 86 -18.04 1.14 -2.29
C ASN A 86 -16.94 0.94 -3.34
N LEU A 87 -15.69 0.77 -2.92
CA LEU A 87 -14.58 0.58 -3.86
C LEU A 87 -14.75 -0.70 -4.71
N LEU A 88 -15.23 -1.78 -4.11
CA LEU A 88 -15.51 -3.03 -4.84
C LEU A 88 -16.63 -2.85 -5.87
N MET A 89 -17.67 -2.09 -5.54
CA MET A 89 -18.73 -1.73 -6.49
C MET A 89 -18.20 -0.80 -7.60
N ASP A 90 -17.37 0.18 -7.25
CA ASP A 90 -16.81 1.16 -8.18
C ASP A 90 -16.02 0.47 -9.30
N PHE A 91 -15.29 -0.61 -9.02
CA PHE A 91 -14.57 -1.36 -10.06
C PHE A 91 -15.45 -1.83 -11.22
N ILE A 92 -16.74 -2.05 -10.97
CA ILE A 92 -17.72 -2.56 -11.94
C ILE A 92 -18.59 -1.42 -12.47
N ILE A 93 -19.14 -0.61 -11.57
CA ILE A 93 -20.18 0.39 -11.89
C ILE A 93 -19.56 1.70 -12.37
N ASN A 94 -18.43 2.12 -11.76
CA ASN A 94 -17.73 3.35 -12.14
C ASN A 94 -16.20 3.17 -12.19
N PRO A 95 -15.67 2.45 -13.20
CA PRO A 95 -14.25 2.15 -13.30
C PRO A 95 -13.34 3.38 -13.33
N GLY A 96 -13.84 4.53 -13.82
CA GLY A 96 -13.09 5.79 -13.85
C GLY A 96 -12.86 6.32 -12.44
N LEU A 97 -13.92 6.34 -11.62
CA LEU A 97 -13.83 6.75 -10.23
C LEU A 97 -12.93 5.80 -9.41
N ALA A 98 -13.04 4.49 -9.62
CA ALA A 98 -12.15 3.53 -8.98
C ALA A 98 -10.68 3.81 -9.32
N GLU A 99 -10.38 4.12 -10.58
CA GLU A 99 -9.02 4.47 -11.02
C GLU A 99 -8.51 5.75 -10.35
N GLU A 100 -9.34 6.80 -10.26
CA GLU A 100 -9.01 8.04 -9.56
C GLU A 100 -8.71 7.81 -8.08
N ILE A 101 -9.54 7.01 -7.39
CA ILE A 101 -9.35 6.67 -5.99
C ILE A 101 -8.07 5.86 -5.79
N LEU A 102 -7.75 4.91 -6.67
CA LEU A 102 -6.51 4.13 -6.60
C LEU A 102 -5.25 4.98 -6.89
N ASN A 103 -5.37 6.03 -7.69
CA ASN A 103 -4.24 6.91 -8.01
C ASN A 103 -3.74 7.69 -6.78
N ILE A 104 -4.63 8.02 -5.85
CA ILE A 104 -4.30 8.74 -4.61
C ILE A 104 -3.19 8.04 -3.80
N PRO A 105 -3.40 6.79 -3.30
CA PRO A 105 -2.36 6.09 -2.56
C PRO A 105 -1.19 5.65 -3.45
N TYR A 106 -1.45 5.36 -4.74
CA TYR A 106 -0.37 5.01 -5.67
C TYR A 106 0.69 6.12 -5.76
N HIS A 107 0.29 7.37 -5.97
CA HIS A 107 1.23 8.49 -6.10
C HIS A 107 1.96 8.77 -4.78
N TYR A 108 1.24 8.70 -3.66
CA TYR A 108 1.85 8.86 -2.33
C TYR A 108 2.94 7.81 -2.06
N HIS A 109 2.60 6.53 -2.18
CA HIS A 109 3.54 5.45 -1.86
C HIS A 109 4.67 5.36 -2.87
N LEU A 110 4.44 5.69 -4.15
CA LEU A 110 5.52 5.77 -5.13
C LEU A 110 6.51 6.87 -4.75
N ALA A 111 6.05 8.07 -4.38
CA ALA A 111 6.92 9.14 -3.93
C ALA A 111 7.73 8.72 -2.69
N ALA A 112 7.08 8.09 -1.70
CA ALA A 112 7.75 7.59 -0.50
C ALA A 112 8.80 6.52 -0.81
N ALA A 113 8.49 5.56 -1.67
CA ALA A 113 9.42 4.51 -2.07
C ALA A 113 10.60 5.05 -2.87
N LYS A 114 10.37 6.04 -3.75
CA LYS A 114 11.46 6.75 -4.45
C LYS A 114 12.38 7.42 -3.44
N LYS A 115 11.83 8.13 -2.46
CA LYS A 115 12.61 8.81 -1.43
C LYS A 115 13.47 7.85 -0.60
N LEU A 116 12.88 6.75 -0.14
CA LEU A 116 13.61 5.70 0.58
C LEU A 116 14.71 5.07 -0.28
N THR A 117 14.44 4.86 -1.57
CA THR A 117 15.44 4.34 -2.53
C THR A 117 16.62 5.31 -2.69
N GLU A 118 16.35 6.61 -2.82
CA GLU A 118 17.37 7.67 -2.90
C GLU A 118 18.21 7.77 -1.62
N MET A 119 17.60 7.54 -0.45
CA MET A 119 18.31 7.48 0.83
C MET A 119 19.23 6.26 0.94
N GLY A 120 19.07 5.27 0.06
CA GLY A 120 19.94 4.12 -0.03
C GLY A 120 19.47 2.90 0.75
N VAL A 121 18.16 2.68 0.92
CA VAL A 121 17.67 1.37 1.42
C VAL A 121 18.08 0.24 0.46
N ASP A 122 18.28 -0.96 0.99
CA ASP A 122 18.70 -2.13 0.19
C ASP A 122 17.51 -2.84 -0.48
N MET A 123 16.31 -2.66 0.09
CA MET A 123 15.07 -3.20 -0.44
C MET A 123 13.90 -2.24 -0.23
N ILE A 124 12.95 -2.27 -1.16
CA ILE A 124 11.59 -1.78 -0.93
C ILE A 124 10.66 -2.98 -0.76
N TRP A 125 9.95 -3.02 0.37
CA TRP A 125 8.86 -3.94 0.63
C TRP A 125 7.53 -3.21 0.47
N MET A 126 6.78 -3.59 -0.57
CA MET A 126 5.48 -3.05 -0.92
C MET A 126 4.45 -4.17 -1.02
N GLY A 127 3.17 -3.82 -1.15
CA GLY A 127 2.10 -4.79 -1.37
C GLY A 127 0.82 -4.40 -0.66
N ASP A 128 -0.21 -5.16 -0.98
CA ASP A 128 -1.55 -5.01 -0.42
C ASP A 128 -2.09 -6.40 -0.08
N ASP A 129 -2.86 -6.50 1.00
CA ASP A 129 -3.65 -7.70 1.25
C ASP A 129 -4.88 -7.76 0.34
N VAL A 130 -4.75 -8.48 -0.78
CA VAL A 130 -5.85 -8.81 -1.69
C VAL A 130 -6.18 -10.30 -1.67
N GLY A 131 -5.74 -11.00 -0.62
CA GLY A 131 -5.98 -12.42 -0.42
C GLY A 131 -7.25 -12.70 0.38
N THR A 132 -7.96 -13.77 0.02
CA THR A 132 -8.90 -14.44 0.93
C THR A 132 -8.32 -15.78 1.40
N GLN A 133 -9.01 -16.50 2.28
CA GLN A 133 -8.55 -17.83 2.71
C GLN A 133 -8.38 -18.84 1.56
N LYS A 134 -9.07 -18.66 0.43
CA LYS A 134 -9.15 -19.66 -0.66
C LYS A 134 -8.63 -19.15 -2.01
N ALA A 135 -8.76 -17.86 -2.30
CA ALA A 135 -8.44 -17.27 -3.59
C ALA A 135 -8.25 -15.75 -3.49
N MET A 136 -7.77 -15.10 -4.54
CA MET A 136 -7.73 -13.63 -4.58
C MET A 136 -9.13 -13.02 -4.43
N MET A 137 -9.19 -11.84 -3.83
CA MET A 137 -10.39 -11.00 -3.77
C MET A 137 -10.82 -10.55 -5.18
N PHE A 138 -9.86 -10.36 -6.09
CA PHE A 138 -10.10 -9.90 -7.45
C PHE A 138 -10.03 -11.01 -8.47
N SER A 139 -10.89 -10.95 -9.50
CA SER A 139 -10.69 -11.75 -10.70
C SER A 139 -9.37 -11.36 -11.38
N PRO A 140 -8.69 -12.29 -12.09
CA PRO A 140 -7.46 -11.95 -12.81
C PRO A 140 -7.63 -10.81 -13.83
N GLN A 141 -8.85 -10.60 -14.33
CA GLN A 141 -9.16 -9.51 -15.26
C GLN A 141 -9.16 -8.15 -14.55
N ILE A 142 -9.85 -8.04 -13.40
CA ILE A 142 -9.85 -6.82 -12.57
C ILE A 142 -8.42 -6.52 -12.09
N TRP A 143 -7.71 -7.55 -11.61
CA TRP A 143 -6.30 -7.40 -11.20
C TRP A 143 -5.42 -6.79 -12.30
N ARG A 144 -5.51 -7.34 -13.52
CA ARG A 144 -4.72 -6.87 -14.65
C ARG A 144 -5.07 -5.44 -15.06
N LYS A 145 -6.36 -5.09 -14.99
CA LYS A 145 -6.86 -3.78 -15.38
C LYS A 145 -6.39 -2.68 -14.42
N PHE A 146 -6.53 -2.89 -13.11
CA PHE A 146 -6.33 -1.82 -12.13
C PHE A 146 -4.97 -1.85 -11.42
N PHE A 147 -4.38 -3.04 -11.20
CA PHE A 147 -3.22 -3.18 -10.31
C PHE A 147 -1.94 -3.58 -11.05
N LYS A 148 -2.00 -4.52 -12.00
CA LYS A 148 -0.79 -5.09 -12.63
C LYS A 148 0.10 -4.02 -13.26
N LEU A 149 -0.49 -3.09 -14.02
CA LEU A 149 0.29 -2.05 -14.70
C LEU A 149 0.84 -1.01 -13.71
N LYS A 150 0.07 -0.64 -12.66
CA LYS A 150 0.55 0.26 -11.60
C LYS A 150 1.73 -0.34 -10.85
N MET A 151 1.65 -1.61 -10.45
CA MET A 151 2.75 -2.30 -9.78
C MET A 151 3.98 -2.43 -10.68
N ALA A 152 3.80 -2.77 -11.95
CA ALA A 152 4.91 -2.82 -12.90
C ALA A 152 5.57 -1.43 -13.09
N ASN A 153 4.78 -0.36 -13.17
CA ASN A 153 5.31 1.00 -13.24
C ASN A 153 6.07 1.36 -11.96
N PHE A 154 5.48 1.11 -10.79
CA PHE A 154 6.09 1.41 -9.50
C PHE A 154 7.47 0.76 -9.39
N ILE A 155 7.57 -0.54 -9.67
CA ILE A 155 8.84 -1.29 -9.62
C ILE A 155 9.84 -0.72 -10.61
N SER A 156 9.40 -0.41 -11.84
CA SER A 156 10.25 0.22 -12.86
C SER A 156 10.82 1.56 -12.39
N GLU A 157 9.98 2.41 -11.80
CA GLU A 157 10.36 3.73 -11.33
C GLU A 157 11.41 3.71 -10.21
N ILE A 158 11.26 2.84 -9.20
CA ILE A 158 12.28 2.70 -8.15
C ILE A 158 13.56 2.04 -8.66
N LYS A 159 13.45 1.13 -9.63
CA LYS A 159 14.60 0.49 -10.28
C LYS A 159 15.40 1.43 -11.18
N LYS A 160 14.78 2.47 -11.73
CA LYS A 160 15.51 3.54 -12.44
C LYS A 160 16.43 4.32 -11.51
N ILE A 161 16.05 4.49 -10.24
CA ILE A 161 16.86 5.17 -9.23
C ILE A 161 18.01 4.25 -8.80
N ASN A 162 17.70 2.99 -8.47
CA ASN A 162 18.71 2.00 -8.10
C ASN A 162 18.40 0.65 -8.77
N PRO A 163 19.11 0.29 -9.86
CA PRO A 163 18.91 -0.99 -10.55
C PRO A 163 19.16 -2.22 -9.67
N ALA A 164 20.06 -2.11 -8.68
CA ALA A 164 20.44 -3.20 -7.79
C ALA A 164 19.45 -3.42 -6.62
N LEU A 165 18.60 -2.44 -6.32
CA LEU A 165 17.60 -2.45 -5.24
C LEU A 165 16.80 -3.76 -5.22
N LYS A 166 16.64 -4.42 -4.07
CA LYS A 166 15.74 -5.58 -4.00
C LYS A 166 14.29 -5.11 -3.87
N VAL A 167 13.36 -5.89 -4.41
CA VAL A 167 11.93 -5.57 -4.31
C VAL A 167 11.19 -6.80 -3.81
N ALA A 168 10.49 -6.64 -2.69
CA ALA A 168 9.58 -7.62 -2.14
C ALA A 168 8.14 -7.13 -2.33
N TYR A 169 7.28 -8.03 -2.81
CA TYR A 169 5.86 -7.77 -3.00
C TYR A 169 5.04 -8.69 -2.10
N PHE A 170 4.28 -8.09 -1.19
CA PHE A 170 3.43 -8.78 -0.25
C PHE A 170 2.02 -8.98 -0.82
N LEU A 171 1.54 -10.21 -0.68
CA LEU A 171 0.15 -10.63 -0.86
C LEU A 171 -0.14 -11.66 0.23
N LEU A 172 -1.21 -11.51 1.00
CA LEU A 172 -1.58 -12.46 2.06
C LEU A 172 -2.31 -13.68 1.47
N ILE A 173 -1.67 -14.41 0.55
CA ILE A 173 -2.06 -15.74 0.03
C ILE A 173 -0.80 -16.50 -0.44
N LYS A 174 -0.84 -17.85 -0.43
CA LYS A 174 0.08 -18.73 -1.20
C LYS A 174 0.01 -18.42 -2.71
N PHE A 175 0.75 -17.42 -3.18
CA PHE A 175 0.56 -16.82 -4.51
C PHE A 175 1.53 -17.33 -5.62
N PHE A 176 2.37 -18.33 -5.37
CA PHE A 176 3.46 -18.64 -6.31
C PHE A 176 3.09 -19.40 -7.60
N LEU A 177 1.83 -19.77 -7.84
CA LEU A 177 1.49 -20.65 -8.97
C LEU A 177 0.95 -19.97 -10.25
N HIS A 178 0.63 -18.67 -10.27
CA HIS A 178 -0.14 -18.09 -11.39
C HIS A 178 0.36 -16.77 -12.01
N LEU A 179 1.52 -16.22 -11.60
CA LEU A 179 2.12 -15.04 -12.26
C LEU A 179 3.61 -15.25 -12.61
N PRO A 180 3.96 -15.94 -13.71
CA PRO A 180 5.34 -16.10 -14.15
C PRO A 180 5.99 -14.81 -14.72
N SER A 181 5.29 -13.67 -14.74
CA SER A 181 5.73 -12.45 -15.47
C SER A 181 6.34 -11.34 -14.59
N LEU A 182 6.43 -11.51 -13.28
CA LEU A 182 7.03 -10.53 -12.37
C LEU A 182 8.11 -11.23 -11.53
N ASN A 183 9.38 -10.88 -11.78
CA ASN A 183 10.53 -11.44 -11.06
C ASN A 183 10.61 -10.84 -9.65
N PHE A 184 9.86 -11.41 -8.71
CA PHE A 184 9.98 -11.08 -7.29
C PHE A 184 11.09 -11.91 -6.63
N VAL A 185 11.79 -11.30 -5.65
CA VAL A 185 12.69 -12.05 -4.76
C VAL A 185 11.84 -13.02 -3.95
N ARG A 186 12.15 -14.32 -4.05
CA ARG A 186 11.51 -15.38 -3.28
C ARG A 186 12.05 -15.30 -1.85
N GLY A 187 11.17 -15.10 -0.87
CA GLY A 187 11.47 -15.29 0.55
C GLY A 187 11.61 -16.77 0.87
#